data_AF-A0A3B8SMY1-F1
#
_entry.id   AF-A0A3B8SMY1-F1
#
_cell.length_a   1.000
_cell.length_b   1.000
_cell.length_c   1.000
_cell.angle_alpha   90.00
_cell.angle_beta   90.00
_cell.angle_gamma   90.00
#
_symmetry.space_group_name_H-M   'P 1'
#
loop_
_entity.id
_entity.type
_entity.pdbx_description
1 polymer ?
#
loop_
_entity_poly.entity_id
_entity_poly.type
_entity_poly.pdbx_seq_one_letter_code
_entity_poly.pdbx_strand_id
1 'polypeptide(L)'
;MSEVKRDKMKRVLTFIILIISLFLISGCGETEQDKINSTDPKKFAIESFKEKYGEDIEIEVTKSSTEYYKYSQSDKGYRYEEFTVKTVEDKPVEFKMATYWEVSDAIPTRHYSFSTDYGNIIVKKVLEEEFKDNDKIKFEDTKKEIDLYKYTPGYEFKLIINDKSELSNLSKELYDLSRRDKVYDFNVKIICNGKNINISLNNKIDIKDIEKKMKNLE
;
A
#
# COMPACT_ATOMS: atom_id res chain seq x y z
N MET A 1 2.10 49.10 37.32
CA MET A 1 2.42 47.66 37.15
C MET A 1 3.93 47.48 37.20
N SER A 2 4.47 46.63 38.08
CA SER A 2 5.93 46.49 38.23
C SER A 2 6.61 45.96 36.96
N GLU A 3 7.87 46.31 36.73
CA GLU A 3 8.66 45.82 35.58
C GLU A 3 8.66 44.29 35.51
N VAL A 4 8.77 43.63 36.66
CA VAL A 4 8.66 42.17 36.79
C VAL A 4 7.32 41.62 36.26
N LYS A 5 6.20 42.32 36.47
CA LYS A 5 4.89 41.92 35.92
C LYS A 5 4.79 42.16 34.42
N ARG A 6 5.40 43.25 33.89
CA ARG A 6 5.46 43.53 32.45
C ARG A 6 6.28 42.49 31.69
N ASP A 7 7.43 42.09 32.22
CA ASP A 7 8.28 41.09 31.58
C ASP A 7 7.67 39.69 31.60
N LYS A 8 6.98 39.32 32.68
CA LYS A 8 6.18 38.08 32.73
C LYS A 8 5.08 38.07 31.67
N MET A 9 4.34 39.18 31.53
CA MET A 9 3.30 39.30 30.50
C MET A 9 3.85 39.21 29.08
N LYS A 10 4.98 39.87 28.78
CA LYS A 10 5.63 39.79 27.47
C LYS A 10 6.01 38.36 27.11
N ARG A 11 6.62 37.61 28.05
CA ARG A 11 6.99 36.21 27.83
C ARG A 11 5.78 35.32 27.56
N VAL A 12 4.69 35.50 28.30
CA VAL A 12 3.44 34.75 28.09
C VAL A 12 2.86 35.06 26.70
N LEU A 13 2.85 36.34 26.30
CA LEU A 13 2.32 36.76 25.00
C LEU A 13 3.17 36.18 23.84
N THR A 14 4.50 36.23 23.96
CA THR A 14 5.40 35.60 22.99
C THR A 14 5.14 34.10 22.89
N PHE A 15 4.91 33.42 24.01
CA PHE A 15 4.61 31.98 24.02
C PHE A 15 3.27 31.66 23.32
N ILE A 16 2.23 32.47 23.55
CA ILE A 16 0.94 32.36 22.86
C ILE A 16 1.10 32.57 21.36
N ILE A 17 1.82 33.62 20.95
CA ILE A 17 2.10 33.87 19.53
C ILE A 17 2.87 32.71 18.91
N LEU A 18 3.84 32.13 19.63
CA LEU A 18 4.62 30.99 19.16
C LEU A 18 3.74 29.74 18.98
N ILE A 19 2.83 29.48 19.93
CA ILE A 19 1.85 28.38 19.84
C ILE A 19 0.91 28.60 18.65
N ILE A 20 0.35 29.79 18.47
CA ILE A 20 -0.55 30.10 17.34
C ILE A 20 0.22 29.96 16.02
N SER A 21 1.46 30.46 15.96
CA SER A 21 2.33 30.32 14.79
C SER A 21 2.64 28.85 14.49
N LEU A 22 2.88 28.03 15.52
CA LEU A 22 3.07 26.59 15.38
C LEU A 22 1.81 25.89 14.86
N PHE A 23 0.62 26.26 15.34
CA PHE A 23 -0.65 25.74 14.80
C PHE A 23 -0.90 26.15 13.34
N LEU A 24 -0.49 27.36 12.95
CA LEU A 24 -0.60 27.85 11.57
C LEU A 24 0.41 27.15 10.64
N ILE A 25 1.59 26.78 11.14
CA ILE A 25 2.64 26.07 10.38
C ILE A 25 2.39 24.56 10.34
N SER A 26 1.78 23.97 11.37
CA SER A 26 1.52 22.53 11.47
C SER A 26 0.29 22.04 10.69
N GLY A 27 -0.36 22.89 9.90
CA GLY A 27 -1.32 22.46 8.87
C GLY A 27 -2.48 21.60 9.39
N CYS A 28 -3.23 22.05 10.40
CA CYS A 28 -4.48 21.40 10.81
C CYS A 28 -5.66 21.70 9.84
N GLY A 29 -5.40 21.77 8.53
CA GLY A 29 -6.33 22.26 7.51
C GLY A 29 -6.24 21.51 6.19
N GLU A 30 -7.37 21.43 5.47
CA GLU A 30 -7.45 20.93 4.09
C GLU A 30 -6.57 21.83 3.20
N THR A 31 -5.65 21.22 2.45
CA THR A 31 -4.78 21.96 1.53
C THR A 31 -5.56 22.39 0.28
N GLU A 32 -5.01 23.32 -0.51
CA GLU A 32 -5.59 23.65 -1.82
C GLU A 32 -5.61 22.41 -2.74
N GLN A 33 -4.60 21.56 -2.64
CA GLN A 33 -4.54 20.29 -3.37
C GLN A 33 -5.65 19.33 -2.94
N ASP A 34 -5.95 19.23 -1.65
CA ASP A 34 -7.04 18.40 -1.14
C ASP A 34 -8.41 18.85 -1.70
N LYS A 35 -8.62 20.16 -1.83
CA LYS A 35 -9.84 20.70 -2.45
C LYS A 35 -9.95 20.32 -3.92
N ILE A 36 -8.85 20.43 -4.68
CA ILE A 36 -8.81 20.03 -6.08
C ILE A 36 -9.12 18.54 -6.22
N ASN A 37 -8.44 17.70 -5.43
CA ASN A 37 -8.63 16.25 -5.45
C ASN A 37 -10.08 15.86 -5.08
N SER A 38 -10.74 16.64 -4.22
CA SER A 38 -12.13 16.41 -3.84
C SER A 38 -13.17 16.64 -4.94
N THR A 39 -12.84 17.44 -5.95
CA THR A 39 -13.76 17.73 -7.05
C THR A 39 -13.85 16.60 -8.06
N ASP A 40 -12.77 15.83 -8.21
CA ASP A 40 -12.71 14.67 -9.12
C ASP A 40 -11.82 13.56 -8.52
N PRO A 41 -12.37 12.74 -7.61
CA PRO A 41 -11.62 11.66 -6.95
C PRO A 41 -11.13 10.59 -7.93
N LYS A 42 -11.81 10.43 -9.07
CA LYS A 42 -11.39 9.54 -10.17
C LYS A 42 -10.11 10.05 -10.81
N LYS A 43 -10.06 11.35 -11.14
CA LYS A 43 -8.85 11.97 -11.70
C LYS A 43 -7.67 11.83 -10.75
N PHE A 44 -7.86 12.13 -9.45
CA PHE A 44 -6.82 11.94 -8.44
C PHE A 44 -6.33 10.48 -8.39
N ALA A 45 -7.24 9.50 -8.43
CA ALA A 45 -6.87 8.09 -8.43
C ALA A 45 -5.98 7.74 -9.63
N ILE A 46 -6.38 8.17 -10.83
CA ILE A 46 -5.67 7.91 -12.09
C ILE A 46 -4.28 8.58 -12.08
N GLU A 47 -4.19 9.84 -11.65
CA GLU A 47 -2.92 10.56 -11.56
C GLU A 47 -1.99 9.90 -10.53
N SER A 48 -2.50 9.55 -9.35
CA SER A 48 -1.73 8.84 -8.31
C SER A 48 -1.25 7.46 -8.78
N PHE A 49 -2.07 6.75 -9.57
CA PHE A 49 -1.68 5.48 -10.17
C PHE A 49 -0.53 5.67 -11.16
N LYS A 50 -0.65 6.63 -12.08
CA LYS A 50 0.38 6.92 -13.09
C LYS A 50 1.69 7.38 -12.47
N GLU A 51 1.63 8.23 -11.45
CA GLU A 51 2.81 8.67 -10.70
C GLU A 51 3.54 7.48 -10.06
N LYS A 52 2.79 6.52 -9.51
CA LYS A 52 3.36 5.37 -8.80
C LYS A 52 3.87 4.26 -9.73
N TYR A 53 3.18 4.01 -10.85
CA TYR A 53 3.38 2.80 -11.65
C TYR A 53 3.90 3.06 -13.08
N GLY A 54 3.83 4.30 -13.56
CA GLY A 54 4.27 4.68 -14.90
C GLY A 54 3.20 5.49 -15.64
N GLU A 55 3.59 6.63 -16.21
CA GLU A 55 2.69 7.50 -16.98
C GLU A 55 2.26 6.88 -18.32
N ASP A 56 3.04 5.93 -18.83
CA ASP A 56 2.85 5.17 -20.06
C ASP A 56 1.76 4.10 -19.95
N ILE A 57 1.33 3.74 -18.74
CA ILE A 57 0.25 2.77 -18.54
C ILE A 57 -1.10 3.43 -18.85
N GLU A 58 -1.71 3.01 -19.95
CA GLU A 58 -3.08 3.37 -20.30
C GLU A 58 -4.08 2.51 -19.53
N ILE A 59 -5.08 3.18 -18.92
CA ILE A 59 -6.10 2.55 -18.08
C ILE A 59 -7.50 3.05 -18.44
N GLU A 60 -8.45 2.13 -18.44
CA GLU A 60 -9.88 2.37 -18.63
C GLU A 60 -10.63 2.06 -17.32
N VAL A 61 -11.48 2.97 -16.87
CA VAL A 61 -12.35 2.74 -15.71
C VAL A 61 -13.61 2.02 -16.17
N THR A 62 -13.79 0.79 -15.71
CA THR A 62 -14.91 -0.08 -16.10
C THR A 62 -16.11 0.07 -15.17
N LYS A 63 -15.88 0.42 -13.89
CA LYS A 63 -16.95 0.64 -12.89
C LYS A 63 -16.46 1.53 -11.75
N SER A 64 -17.37 2.26 -11.12
CA SER A 64 -17.11 3.00 -9.88
C SER A 64 -18.23 2.77 -8.86
N SER A 65 -17.88 2.72 -7.57
CA SER A 65 -18.82 2.77 -6.46
C SER A 65 -18.31 3.71 -5.37
N THR A 66 -19.24 4.42 -4.73
CA THR A 66 -18.94 5.23 -3.54
C THR A 66 -19.47 4.49 -2.34
N GLU A 67 -18.62 4.24 -1.36
CA GLU A 67 -18.97 3.52 -0.15
C GLU A 67 -18.49 4.30 1.08
N TYR A 68 -19.28 4.21 2.16
CA TYR A 68 -18.97 4.88 3.42
C TYR A 68 -18.76 3.84 4.51
N TYR A 69 -17.60 3.89 5.15
CA TYR A 69 -17.30 3.07 6.29
C TYR A 69 -17.16 3.92 7.56
N LYS A 70 -18.06 3.73 8.52
CA LYS A 70 -17.97 4.34 9.85
C LYS A 70 -17.44 3.30 10.84
N TYR A 71 -16.42 3.65 11.64
CA TYR A 71 -16.01 2.78 12.75
C TYR A 71 -17.18 2.64 13.73
N SER A 72 -17.51 1.41 14.09
CA SER A 72 -18.59 1.12 15.04
C SER A 72 -18.36 1.70 16.44
N GLN A 73 -17.12 2.13 16.77
CA GLN A 73 -16.72 2.58 18.10
C GLN A 73 -15.90 3.88 18.14
N SER A 74 -15.87 4.69 17.05
CA SER A 74 -15.18 6.00 17.08
C SER A 74 -15.90 7.06 16.27
N ASP A 75 -15.71 8.33 16.63
CA ASP A 75 -16.16 9.52 15.87
C ASP A 75 -15.32 9.77 14.60
N LYS A 76 -14.46 8.81 14.24
CA LYS A 76 -13.69 8.78 13.01
C LYS A 76 -14.29 7.74 12.07
N GLY A 77 -14.38 8.07 10.80
CA GLY A 77 -14.79 7.18 9.72
C GLY A 77 -13.92 7.42 8.49
N TYR A 78 -14.10 6.61 7.47
CA TYR A 78 -13.48 6.85 6.16
C TYR A 78 -14.55 6.82 5.08
N ARG A 79 -14.46 7.77 4.17
CA ARG A 79 -15.17 7.68 2.88
C ARG A 79 -14.18 7.17 1.85
N TYR A 80 -14.65 6.28 0.99
CA TYR A 80 -13.86 5.84 -0.14
C TYR A 80 -14.70 5.75 -1.40
N GLU A 81 -14.04 6.01 -2.51
CA GLU A 81 -14.53 5.74 -3.85
C GLU A 81 -13.67 4.64 -4.44
N GLU A 82 -14.29 3.50 -4.72
CA GLU A 82 -13.64 2.36 -5.36
C GLU A 82 -13.89 2.41 -6.87
N PHE A 83 -12.84 2.16 -7.63
CA PHE A 83 -12.83 2.05 -9.08
C PHE A 83 -12.38 0.65 -9.46
N THR A 84 -13.13 0.02 -10.36
CA THR A 84 -12.66 -1.16 -11.10
C THR A 84 -12.07 -0.64 -12.41
N VAL A 85 -10.83 -1.05 -12.67
CA VAL A 85 -10.00 -0.47 -13.72
C VAL A 85 -9.37 -1.61 -14.52
N LYS A 86 -9.16 -1.38 -15.81
CA LYS A 86 -8.53 -2.34 -16.73
C LYS A 86 -7.42 -1.65 -17.50
N THR A 87 -6.26 -2.29 -17.68
CA THR A 87 -5.22 -1.79 -18.59
C THR A 87 -5.66 -1.93 -20.05
N VAL A 88 -5.16 -1.06 -20.93
CA VAL A 88 -5.51 -1.03 -22.38
C VAL A 88 -4.53 -1.85 -23.24
N GLU A 89 -3.59 -2.56 -22.61
CA GLU A 89 -2.56 -3.37 -23.28
C GLU A 89 -3.12 -4.64 -23.96
N ASP A 90 -2.31 -5.27 -24.83
CA ASP A 90 -2.63 -6.53 -25.54
C ASP A 90 -3.16 -7.64 -24.61
N LYS A 91 -2.65 -7.68 -23.37
CA LYS A 91 -3.08 -8.58 -22.31
C LYS A 91 -3.64 -7.78 -21.14
N PRO A 92 -4.91 -7.36 -21.21
CA PRO A 92 -5.43 -6.42 -20.24
C PRO A 92 -5.49 -7.03 -18.84
N VAL A 93 -5.20 -6.19 -17.84
CA VAL A 93 -5.21 -6.55 -16.43
C VAL A 93 -6.33 -5.78 -15.76
N GLU A 94 -7.29 -6.47 -15.15
CA GLU A 94 -8.32 -5.85 -14.31
C GLU A 94 -7.85 -5.77 -12.86
N PHE A 95 -8.04 -4.62 -12.22
CA PHE A 95 -7.61 -4.34 -10.86
C PHE A 95 -8.51 -3.30 -10.17
N LYS A 96 -8.33 -3.13 -8.87
CA LYS A 96 -9.04 -2.16 -8.03
C LYS A 96 -8.15 -0.98 -7.69
N MET A 97 -8.76 0.19 -7.68
CA MET A 97 -8.20 1.43 -7.17
C MET A 97 -9.19 2.04 -6.19
N ALA A 98 -8.69 2.66 -5.14
CA ALA A 98 -9.53 3.36 -4.19
C ALA A 98 -8.91 4.71 -3.85
N THR A 99 -9.76 5.72 -3.82
CA THR A 99 -9.46 7.01 -3.24
C THR A 99 -10.19 7.11 -1.92
N TYR A 100 -9.49 7.46 -0.83
CA TYR A 100 -10.10 7.51 0.50
C TYR A 100 -9.64 8.71 1.30
N TRP A 101 -10.46 9.15 2.26
CA TRP A 101 -10.11 10.22 3.20
C TRP A 101 -10.75 9.98 4.57
N GLU A 102 -10.03 10.40 5.62
CA GLU A 102 -10.54 10.38 6.99
C GLU A 102 -11.68 11.40 7.14
N VAL A 103 -12.73 11.01 7.84
CA VAL A 103 -13.85 11.86 8.24
C VAL A 103 -13.86 11.89 9.75
N SER A 104 -13.63 13.06 10.34
CA SER A 104 -13.80 13.29 11.77
C SER A 104 -14.89 14.34 11.99
N ASP A 105 -15.82 14.05 12.90
CA ASP A 105 -16.87 15.02 13.28
C ASP A 105 -16.29 16.29 13.94
N ALA A 106 -15.04 16.24 14.43
CA ALA A 106 -14.35 17.36 15.07
C ALA A 106 -13.50 18.21 14.10
N ILE A 107 -13.05 17.65 12.97
CA ILE A 107 -12.19 18.33 12.01
C ILE A 107 -12.64 17.95 10.59
N PRO A 108 -13.24 18.88 9.82
CA PRO A 108 -13.78 18.62 8.49
C PRO A 108 -12.70 18.60 7.39
N THR A 109 -11.44 18.29 7.72
CA THR A 109 -10.34 18.30 6.76
C THR A 109 -10.27 16.98 6.03
N ARG A 110 -10.31 17.02 4.70
CA ARG A 110 -10.16 15.85 3.84
C ARG A 110 -8.71 15.76 3.41
N HIS A 111 -8.04 14.66 3.73
CA HIS A 111 -6.74 14.35 3.15
C HIS A 111 -6.88 13.12 2.27
N TYR A 112 -6.80 13.34 0.97
CA TYR A 112 -7.01 12.30 -0.02
C TYR A 112 -5.81 11.36 -0.08
N SER A 113 -6.09 10.07 0.02
CA SER A 113 -5.10 9.00 -0.08
C SER A 113 -5.50 8.01 -1.17
N PHE A 114 -4.51 7.34 -1.73
CA PHE A 114 -4.66 6.42 -2.85
C PHE A 114 -4.24 5.00 -2.47
N SER A 115 -5.03 4.00 -2.87
CA SER A 115 -4.70 2.59 -2.75
C SER A 115 -5.06 1.81 -4.02
N THR A 116 -4.33 0.74 -4.29
CA THR A 116 -4.60 -0.17 -5.42
C THR A 116 -4.03 -1.55 -5.17
N ASP A 117 -4.68 -2.58 -5.72
CA ASP A 117 -4.16 -3.95 -5.74
C ASP A 117 -3.39 -4.30 -7.03
N TYR A 118 -3.18 -3.35 -7.95
CA TYR A 118 -2.46 -3.56 -9.21
C TYR A 118 -1.12 -4.27 -9.03
N GLY A 119 -0.30 -3.78 -8.09
CA GLY A 119 1.01 -4.38 -7.85
C GLY A 119 0.94 -5.83 -7.38
N ASN A 120 -0.06 -6.18 -6.58
CA ASN A 120 -0.29 -7.57 -6.15
C ASN A 120 -0.73 -8.45 -7.33
N ILE A 121 -1.56 -7.93 -8.25
CA ILE A 121 -2.04 -8.67 -9.42
C ILE A 121 -0.88 -8.95 -10.38
N ILE A 122 0.02 -7.99 -10.59
CA ILE A 122 1.22 -8.22 -11.40
C ILE A 122 2.12 -9.27 -10.75
N VAL A 123 2.39 -9.16 -9.44
CA VAL A 123 3.17 -10.16 -8.69
C VAL A 123 2.55 -11.55 -8.79
N LYS A 124 1.22 -11.65 -8.62
CA LYS A 124 0.49 -12.91 -8.78
C LYS A 124 0.76 -13.55 -10.13
N LYS A 125 0.56 -12.80 -11.22
CA LYS A 125 0.77 -13.30 -12.59
C LYS A 125 2.21 -13.79 -12.81
N VAL A 126 3.19 -13.03 -12.32
CA VAL A 126 4.61 -13.40 -12.43
C VAL A 126 4.92 -14.69 -11.67
N LEU A 127 4.42 -14.84 -10.44
CA LEU A 127 4.62 -16.05 -9.64
C LEU A 127 3.88 -17.26 -10.24
N GLU A 128 2.66 -17.07 -10.73
CA GLU A 128 1.92 -18.11 -11.46
C GLU A 128 2.72 -18.59 -12.67
N GLU A 129 3.27 -17.66 -13.47
CA GLU A 129 4.03 -18.00 -14.67
C GLU A 129 5.36 -18.67 -14.34
N GLU A 130 6.09 -18.19 -13.34
CA GLU A 130 7.40 -18.73 -12.96
C GLU A 130 7.30 -20.19 -12.47
N PHE A 131 6.25 -20.51 -11.72
CA PHE A 131 6.11 -21.81 -11.05
C PHE A 131 5.08 -22.73 -11.70
N LYS A 132 4.45 -22.36 -12.83
CA LYS A 132 3.41 -23.18 -13.48
C LYS A 132 3.88 -24.59 -13.90
N ASP A 133 5.14 -24.71 -14.30
CA ASP A 133 5.72 -25.93 -14.85
C ASP A 133 6.60 -26.69 -13.83
N ASN A 134 6.66 -26.21 -12.58
CA ASN A 134 7.44 -26.84 -11.51
C ASN A 134 6.56 -27.82 -10.72
N ASP A 135 6.77 -29.13 -10.89
CA ASP A 135 6.01 -30.19 -10.21
C ASP A 135 6.29 -30.28 -8.71
N LYS A 136 7.41 -29.70 -8.26
CA LYS A 136 7.86 -29.73 -6.85
C LYS A 136 7.49 -28.48 -6.06
N ILE A 137 7.16 -27.37 -6.74
CA ILE A 137 6.78 -26.10 -6.13
C ILE A 137 5.38 -25.72 -6.60
N LYS A 138 4.43 -25.71 -5.67
CA LYS A 138 3.07 -25.24 -5.94
C LYS A 138 2.91 -23.81 -5.47
N PHE A 139 2.55 -22.91 -6.38
CA PHE A 139 2.09 -21.57 -6.04
C PHE A 139 0.61 -21.59 -5.64
N GLU A 140 0.29 -20.90 -4.55
CA GLU A 140 -1.07 -20.60 -4.13
C GLU A 140 -1.19 -19.13 -3.73
N ASP A 141 -2.30 -18.48 -4.07
CA ASP A 141 -2.64 -17.17 -3.55
C ASP A 141 -3.93 -17.21 -2.73
N THR A 142 -4.00 -16.39 -1.70
CA THR A 142 -5.22 -16.18 -0.93
C THR A 142 -5.54 -14.70 -0.93
N LYS A 143 -6.67 -14.32 -1.53
CA LYS A 143 -7.22 -12.97 -1.43
C LYS A 143 -7.61 -12.72 0.03
N LYS A 144 -6.96 -11.76 0.67
CA LYS A 144 -7.31 -11.33 2.02
C LYS A 144 -8.52 -10.41 1.98
N GLU A 145 -9.27 -10.42 3.07
CA GLU A 145 -10.27 -9.38 3.31
C GLU A 145 -9.61 -8.00 3.27
N ILE A 146 -10.39 -7.00 2.87
CA ILE A 146 -9.93 -5.61 2.85
C ILE A 146 -9.59 -5.23 4.28
N ASP A 147 -8.30 -4.99 4.53
CA ASP A 147 -7.86 -4.40 5.80
C ASP A 147 -8.47 -3.00 5.90
N LEU A 148 -8.96 -2.67 7.10
CA LEU A 148 -9.62 -1.39 7.43
C LEU A 148 -8.77 -0.17 7.05
N TYR A 149 -7.46 -0.36 6.88
CA TYR A 149 -6.50 0.67 6.54
C TYR A 149 -6.01 0.63 5.08
N LYS A 150 -6.35 -0.42 4.30
CA LYS A 150 -5.80 -0.61 2.95
C LYS A 150 -6.82 -0.45 1.83
N TYR A 151 -8.13 -0.46 2.11
CA TYR A 151 -9.26 -0.18 1.20
C TYR A 151 -9.31 -0.93 -0.14
N THR A 152 -8.28 -1.72 -0.44
CA THR A 152 -8.17 -2.62 -1.57
C THR A 152 -7.73 -3.98 -1.03
N PRO A 153 -8.13 -5.08 -1.69
CA PRO A 153 -7.80 -6.42 -1.24
C PRO A 153 -6.29 -6.63 -1.13
N GLY A 154 -5.85 -7.20 -0.01
CA GLY A 154 -4.50 -7.74 0.10
C GLY A 154 -4.42 -9.13 -0.55
N TYR A 155 -3.21 -9.55 -0.90
CA TYR A 155 -2.95 -10.93 -1.31
C TYR A 155 -1.94 -11.57 -0.35
N GLU A 156 -2.15 -12.84 -0.02
CA GLU A 156 -1.13 -13.71 0.57
C GLU A 156 -0.59 -14.64 -0.52
N PHE A 157 0.68 -14.52 -0.84
CA PHE A 157 1.35 -15.43 -1.77
C PHE A 157 2.01 -16.56 -1.01
N LYS A 158 1.79 -17.79 -1.45
CA LYS A 158 2.33 -19.01 -0.83
C LYS A 158 3.07 -19.84 -1.88
N LEU A 159 4.26 -20.31 -1.52
CA LEU A 159 4.99 -21.34 -2.25
C LEU A 159 5.06 -22.58 -1.37
N ILE A 160 4.48 -23.69 -1.84
CA ILE A 160 4.47 -24.98 -1.15
C ILE A 160 5.49 -25.87 -1.85
N ILE A 161 6.51 -26.28 -1.09
CA ILE A 161 7.65 -27.04 -1.59
C ILE A 161 7.51 -28.50 -1.12
N ASN A 162 7.35 -29.39 -2.09
CA ASN A 162 7.20 -30.83 -1.86
C ASN A 162 8.54 -31.57 -1.75
N ASP A 163 9.60 -31.00 -2.32
CA ASP A 163 10.95 -31.59 -2.34
C ASP A 163 11.97 -30.59 -1.78
N LYS A 164 12.61 -30.94 -0.66
CA LYS A 164 13.59 -30.08 0.02
C LYS A 164 14.81 -29.74 -0.84
N SER A 165 15.13 -30.55 -1.85
CA SER A 165 16.27 -30.26 -2.74
C SER A 165 16.10 -28.93 -3.49
N GLU A 166 14.85 -28.49 -3.71
CA GLU A 166 14.52 -27.24 -4.38
C GLU A 166 14.83 -25.98 -3.54
N LEU A 167 14.97 -26.10 -2.21
CA LEU A 167 15.25 -24.95 -1.33
C LEU A 167 16.55 -24.23 -1.71
N SER A 168 17.54 -24.98 -2.21
CA SER A 168 18.84 -24.45 -2.61
C SER A 168 18.75 -23.53 -3.83
N ASN A 169 17.94 -23.90 -4.83
CA ASN A 169 17.74 -23.10 -6.05
C ASN A 169 16.74 -21.97 -5.83
N LEU A 170 15.71 -22.20 -5.00
CA LEU A 170 14.63 -21.25 -4.77
C LEU A 170 15.14 -19.91 -4.18
N SER A 171 16.20 -19.94 -3.37
CA SER A 171 16.79 -18.70 -2.83
C SER A 171 17.23 -17.75 -3.94
N LYS A 172 17.84 -18.30 -5.00
CA LYS A 172 18.31 -17.54 -6.15
C LYS A 172 17.15 -17.10 -7.03
N GLU A 173 16.18 -17.98 -7.29
CA GLU A 173 14.98 -17.65 -8.08
C GLU A 173 14.21 -16.48 -7.47
N LEU A 174 13.96 -16.51 -6.16
CA LEU A 174 13.27 -15.42 -5.45
C LEU A 174 14.06 -14.11 -5.46
N TYR A 175 15.39 -14.20 -5.34
CA TYR A 175 16.26 -13.05 -5.44
C TYR A 175 16.23 -12.42 -6.83
N ASP A 176 16.33 -13.25 -7.87
CA ASP A 176 16.27 -12.80 -9.27
C ASP A 176 14.88 -12.19 -9.57
N LEU A 177 13.80 -12.80 -9.08
CA LEU A 177 12.44 -12.26 -9.15
C LEU A 177 12.32 -10.87 -8.51
N SER A 178 12.93 -10.66 -7.33
CA SER A 178 12.90 -9.37 -6.62
C SER A 178 13.58 -8.20 -7.35
N ARG A 179 14.33 -8.52 -8.42
CA ARG A 179 15.05 -7.56 -9.26
C ARG A 179 14.50 -7.41 -10.66
N ARG A 180 13.50 -8.22 -11.03
CA ARG A 180 12.87 -8.09 -12.34
C ARG A 180 12.16 -6.74 -12.39
N ASP A 181 12.31 -6.08 -13.53
CA ASP A 181 11.60 -4.84 -13.79
C ASP A 181 10.09 -5.08 -13.69
N LYS A 182 9.35 -4.11 -13.14
CA LYS A 182 7.91 -4.17 -12.90
C LYS A 182 7.42 -5.27 -11.93
N VAL A 183 8.32 -5.94 -11.19
CA VAL A 183 7.94 -6.77 -10.03
C VAL A 183 7.95 -5.89 -8.78
N TYR A 184 6.76 -5.52 -8.31
CA TYR A 184 6.59 -4.67 -7.13
C TYR A 184 6.90 -5.42 -5.84
N ASP A 185 7.37 -4.70 -4.82
CA ASP A 185 7.66 -5.26 -3.51
C ASP A 185 6.51 -6.12 -2.95
N PHE A 186 6.81 -7.35 -2.53
CA PHE A 186 5.80 -8.29 -2.09
C PHE A 186 6.29 -9.20 -0.97
N ASN A 187 5.34 -9.84 -0.27
CA ASN A 187 5.64 -10.85 0.72
C ASN A 187 5.22 -12.22 0.22
N VAL A 188 6.12 -13.19 0.32
CA VAL A 188 5.82 -14.59 0.01
C VAL A 188 6.04 -15.45 1.25
N LYS A 189 5.05 -16.30 1.53
CA LYS A 189 5.12 -17.33 2.56
C LYS A 189 5.60 -18.62 1.90
N ILE A 190 6.63 -19.22 2.48
CA ILE A 190 7.24 -20.44 1.95
C ILE A 190 6.98 -21.56 2.94
N ILE A 191 6.44 -22.67 2.46
CA ILE A 191 5.99 -23.81 3.27
C ILE A 191 6.71 -25.05 2.78
N CYS A 192 7.43 -25.74 3.68
CA CYS A 192 8.11 -27.00 3.37
C CYS A 192 8.08 -27.90 4.61
N ASN A 193 7.64 -29.15 4.46
CA ASN A 193 7.58 -30.17 5.54
C ASN A 193 7.04 -29.67 6.89
N GLY A 194 5.92 -28.93 6.86
CA GLY A 194 5.25 -28.40 8.07
C GLY A 194 5.90 -27.16 8.68
N LYS A 195 7.07 -26.73 8.19
CA LYS A 195 7.69 -25.46 8.57
C LYS A 195 7.27 -24.36 7.59
N ASN A 196 7.29 -23.11 8.05
CA ASN A 196 7.05 -21.96 7.19
C ASN A 196 7.91 -20.74 7.57
N ILE A 197 8.21 -19.93 6.56
CA ILE A 197 8.88 -18.64 6.69
C ILE A 197 8.17 -17.60 5.84
N ASN A 198 8.29 -16.32 6.21
CA ASN A 198 7.84 -15.20 5.39
C ASN A 198 9.06 -14.42 4.88
N ILE A 199 9.08 -14.15 3.59
CA ILE A 199 10.13 -13.39 2.93
C ILE A 199 9.50 -12.16 2.27
N SER A 200 9.97 -10.98 2.66
CA SER A 200 9.66 -9.72 1.99
C SER A 200 10.66 -9.53 0.86
N LEU A 201 10.20 -9.65 -0.38
CA LEU A 201 11.01 -9.46 -1.58
C LEU A 201 10.85 -8.03 -2.07
N ASN A 202 11.98 -7.36 -2.23
CA ASN A 202 12.11 -5.99 -2.74
C ASN A 202 13.49 -5.83 -3.38
N ASN A 203 13.71 -4.75 -4.13
CA ASN A 203 14.96 -4.53 -4.85
C ASN A 203 16.22 -4.36 -3.95
N LYS A 204 16.06 -4.24 -2.63
CA LYS A 204 17.16 -4.08 -1.65
C LYS A 204 17.50 -5.35 -0.89
N ILE A 205 16.73 -6.44 -1.02
CA ILE A 205 17.01 -7.67 -0.28
C ILE A 205 18.35 -8.29 -0.73
N ASP A 206 19.15 -8.76 0.24
CA ASP A 206 20.37 -9.53 -0.04
C ASP A 206 20.01 -11.02 -0.19
N ILE A 207 20.60 -11.69 -1.18
CA ILE A 207 20.44 -13.14 -1.37
C ILE A 207 20.82 -13.91 -0.10
N LYS A 208 21.83 -13.44 0.65
CA LYS A 208 22.26 -14.07 1.91
C LYS A 208 21.17 -14.06 2.98
N ASP A 209 20.31 -13.03 2.99
CA ASP A 209 19.18 -12.96 3.92
C ASP A 209 18.09 -13.98 3.54
N ILE A 210 17.87 -14.19 2.24
CA ILE A 210 16.95 -15.21 1.73
C ILE A 210 17.49 -16.59 2.10
N GLU A 211 18.74 -16.90 1.77
CA GLU A 211 19.41 -18.18 2.09
C GLU A 211 19.36 -18.47 3.60
N LYS A 212 19.66 -17.48 4.44
CA LYS A 212 19.61 -17.62 5.90
C LYS A 212 18.21 -17.98 6.39
N LYS A 213 17.16 -17.38 5.82
CA LYS A 213 15.78 -17.73 6.17
C LYS A 213 15.41 -19.12 5.67
N MET A 214 15.83 -19.50 4.46
CA MET A 214 15.57 -20.81 3.86
C MET A 214 16.15 -21.97 4.65
N LYS A 215 17.32 -21.80 5.29
CA LYS A 215 17.90 -22.80 6.20
C LYS A 215 16.98 -23.21 7.35
N ASN A 216 16.02 -22.37 7.73
CA ASN A 216 15.04 -22.74 8.77
C ASN A 216 14.03 -23.79 8.28
N LEU A 217 13.88 -23.98 6.96
CA LEU A 217 12.99 -24.95 6.33
C LEU A 217 13.63 -26.33 6.13
N GLU A 218 14.97 -26.42 6.14
CA GLU A 218 15.74 -27.68 6.11
C GLU A 218 15.47 -28.53 7.37
#